data_AF-A0AA35TQ06-F1
#
_entry.id   AF-A0AA35TQ06-F1
#
_cell.length_a   1.000
_cell.length_b   1.000
_cell.length_c   1.000
_cell.angle_alpha   90.00
_cell.angle_beta   90.00
_cell.angle_gamma   90.00
#
_symmetry.space_group_name_H-M   'P 1'
#
loop_
_entity.id
_entity.type
_entity.pdbx_description
1 polymer ?
#
loop_
_entity_poly.entity_id
_entity_poly.type
_entity_poly.pdbx_seq_one_letter_code
_entity_poly.pdbx_strand_id
1 'polypeptide(L)'
;MLLHQGGECFCHSSIHRRQVTPTAMYSLRVFLTVCNIVFGSDEYFESLLLKLCGELYGSCIDFSLESSDLCTYVSCPLQFNKQYKMKLNVFIKTYWQDVSVTAKWMLEDASGDQKACFYLPVVIKSPTKKPEYTPETGPPKKPPQPLAKALL
;
A
#
# COMPACT_ATOMS: atom_id res chain seq x y z
N MET A 1 27.62 -1.37 3.66
CA MET A 1 26.89 -0.15 3.22
C MET A 1 26.13 -0.44 1.92
N LEU A 2 24.86 -0.84 2.04
CA LEU A 2 23.98 -1.29 0.95
C LEU A 2 23.87 -0.22 -0.17
N LEU A 3 24.35 -0.54 -1.37
CA LEU A 3 24.36 0.38 -2.51
C LEU A 3 22.95 0.53 -3.12
N HIS A 4 22.47 1.78 -3.11
CA HIS A 4 21.28 2.22 -3.84
C HIS A 4 21.53 2.18 -5.35
N GLN A 5 20.81 1.32 -6.07
CA GLN A 5 20.52 1.54 -7.49
C GLN A 5 19.01 1.57 -7.69
N GLY A 6 18.50 2.77 -7.97
CA GLY A 6 17.21 3.09 -8.60
C GLY A 6 16.10 2.03 -8.49
N GLY A 7 15.41 1.99 -7.35
CA GLY A 7 14.13 1.30 -7.24
C GLY A 7 12.99 2.29 -7.51
N GLU A 8 12.42 2.28 -8.72
CA GLU A 8 11.13 2.92 -8.97
C GLU A 8 10.05 2.12 -8.23
N CYS A 9 9.54 2.67 -7.12
CA CYS A 9 8.43 2.07 -6.40
C CYS A 9 7.10 2.53 -6.99
N PHE A 10 6.52 1.71 -7.87
CA PHE A 10 5.15 1.87 -8.31
C PHE A 10 4.19 1.28 -7.27
N CYS A 11 3.70 2.13 -6.37
CA CYS A 11 2.63 1.78 -5.43
C CYS A 11 1.28 1.77 -6.17
N HIS A 12 0.82 0.59 -6.61
CA HIS A 12 -0.53 0.45 -7.15
C HIS A 12 -1.47 0.05 -6.00
N SER A 13 -2.41 0.93 -5.66
CA SER A 13 -3.40 0.71 -4.60
C SER A 13 -4.52 -0.23 -5.09
N SER A 14 -4.76 -1.34 -4.40
CA SER A 14 -5.93 -2.21 -4.61
C SER A 14 -6.69 -2.40 -3.30
N ILE A 15 -7.98 -2.02 -3.31
CA ILE A 15 -8.86 -2.10 -2.13
C ILE A 15 -9.39 -3.53 -1.99
N HIS A 16 -8.98 -4.25 -0.95
CA HIS A 16 -9.61 -5.52 -0.58
C HIS A 16 -10.54 -5.34 0.62
N ARG A 17 -11.83 -5.65 0.42
CA ARG A 17 -12.87 -5.61 1.46
C ARG A 17 -12.90 -6.96 2.18
N ARG A 18 -12.14 -7.14 3.28
CA ARG A 18 -12.37 -8.29 4.18
C ARG A 18 -13.58 -7.99 5.07
N GLN A 19 -14.68 -8.72 4.87
CA GLN A 19 -15.81 -8.71 5.79
C GLN A 19 -15.40 -9.53 7.02
N VAL A 20 -15.29 -8.87 8.17
CA VAL A 20 -15.15 -9.51 9.48
C VAL A 20 -16.49 -9.40 10.19
N THR A 21 -17.03 -10.53 10.64
CA THR A 21 -18.31 -10.67 11.34
C THR A 21 -18.33 -9.93 12.68
N PRO A 22 -19.52 -9.54 13.19
CA PRO A 22 -19.63 -8.50 14.20
C PRO A 22 -19.54 -9.06 15.62
N THR A 23 -18.43 -8.79 16.29
CA THR A 23 -18.37 -8.66 17.75
C THR A 23 -17.65 -7.34 18.00
N ALA A 24 -18.37 -6.35 18.55
CA ALA A 24 -17.95 -4.97 18.84
C ALA A 24 -16.44 -4.67 18.69
N MET A 25 -16.00 -4.20 17.52
CA MET A 25 -14.63 -3.73 17.30
C MET A 25 -14.62 -2.73 16.15
N TYR A 26 -13.95 -1.59 16.36
CA TYR A 26 -13.67 -0.55 15.37
C TYR A 26 -13.40 -1.17 13.99
N SER A 27 -14.25 -0.84 13.00
CA SER A 27 -14.02 -1.23 11.60
C SER A 27 -12.84 -0.43 11.06
N LEU A 28 -11.63 -0.87 11.41
CA LEU A 28 -10.38 -0.39 10.85
C LEU A 28 -10.35 -0.83 9.40
N ARG A 29 -10.79 0.06 8.52
CA ARG A 29 -10.50 -0.09 7.10
C ARG A 29 -8.98 0.12 6.97
N VAL A 30 -8.36 -0.75 6.19
CA VAL A 30 -6.92 -0.73 5.94
C VAL A 30 -6.73 -0.76 4.43
N PHE A 31 -5.93 0.16 3.92
CA PHE A 31 -5.48 0.12 2.53
C PHE A 31 -4.30 -0.83 2.42
N LEU A 32 -4.40 -1.78 1.50
CA LEU A 32 -3.29 -2.62 1.11
C LEU A 32 -2.64 -2.02 -0.14
N THR A 33 -1.36 -1.69 -0.04
CA THR A 33 -0.55 -1.27 -1.18
C THR A 33 0.58 -2.26 -1.38
N VAL A 34 0.85 -2.61 -2.63
CA VAL A 34 1.93 -3.52 -2.99
C VAL A 34 3.14 -2.71 -3.46
N CYS A 35 4.29 -2.89 -2.81
CA CYS A 35 5.56 -2.27 -3.17
C CYS A 35 6.52 -3.34 -3.71
N ASN A 36 7.15 -3.08 -4.85
CA ASN A 36 8.25 -3.93 -5.36
C ASN A 36 9.55 -3.16 -5.18
N ILE A 37 10.50 -3.74 -4.45
CA ILE A 37 11.76 -3.10 -4.11
C ILE A 37 12.90 -3.98 -4.60
N VAL A 38 13.89 -3.37 -5.24
CA VAL A 38 15.13 -4.03 -5.67
C VAL A 38 16.29 -3.40 -4.91
N PHE A 39 17.14 -4.22 -4.30
CA PHE A 39 18.31 -3.75 -3.56
C PHE A 39 19.48 -4.74 -3.70
N GLY A 40 20.71 -4.27 -3.56
CA GLY A 40 21.91 -5.12 -3.55
C GLY A 40 22.50 -5.23 -2.15
N SER A 41 23.00 -6.41 -1.77
CA SER A 41 23.80 -6.63 -0.56
C SER A 41 25.29 -6.47 -0.84
N ASP A 42 25.99 -5.67 -0.04
CA ASP A 42 27.44 -5.51 -0.10
C ASP A 42 28.16 -6.20 1.07
N GLU A 43 27.41 -6.98 1.86
CA GLU A 43 27.90 -7.74 3.00
C GLU A 43 27.11 -9.06 3.08
N TYR A 44 27.57 -9.97 3.94
CA TYR A 44 26.84 -11.19 4.28
C TYR A 44 25.94 -10.94 5.48
N PHE A 45 24.66 -11.32 5.38
CA PHE A 45 23.72 -11.24 6.50
C PHE A 45 22.91 -12.53 6.62
N GLU A 46 22.92 -13.15 7.79
CA GLU A 46 22.07 -14.32 8.07
C GLU A 46 20.58 -13.98 7.94
N SER A 47 20.19 -12.87 8.56
CA SER A 47 18.85 -12.32 8.51
C SER A 47 18.90 -10.82 8.82
N LEU A 48 17.88 -10.08 8.40
CA LEU A 48 17.67 -8.68 8.78
C LEU A 48 16.22 -8.46 9.18
N LEU A 49 15.99 -7.49 10.07
CA LEU A 49 14.68 -7.00 10.42
C LEU A 49 14.32 -5.82 9.51
N LEU A 50 13.17 -5.91 8.86
CA LEU A 50 12.54 -4.88 8.05
C LEU A 50 11.59 -4.04 8.92
N LYS A 51 11.83 -2.73 8.95
CA LYS A 51 10.93 -1.74 9.55
C LYS A 51 10.49 -0.71 8.52
N LEU A 52 9.25 -0.26 8.63
CA LEU A 52 8.65 0.75 7.78
C LEU A 52 7.83 1.74 8.62
N CYS A 53 8.09 3.03 8.44
CA CYS A 53 7.21 4.07 8.95
C CYS A 53 7.00 5.20 7.94
N GLY A 54 5.88 5.91 8.07
CA GLY A 54 5.66 7.18 7.40
C GLY A 54 6.20 8.31 8.28
N GLU A 55 7.19 9.03 7.79
CA GLU A 55 7.69 10.24 8.42
C GLU A 55 6.78 11.42 8.07
N LEU A 56 6.21 12.04 9.12
CA LEU A 56 5.34 13.20 9.03
C LEU A 56 5.72 14.17 10.15
N TYR A 57 6.06 15.42 9.79
CA TYR A 57 6.47 16.47 10.74
C TYR A 57 7.59 16.02 11.72
N GLY A 58 8.58 15.26 11.22
CA GLY A 58 9.69 14.74 12.03
C GLY A 58 9.33 13.57 12.96
N SER A 59 8.09 13.07 12.89
CA SER A 59 7.62 11.91 13.64
C SER A 59 7.47 10.70 12.71
N CYS A 60 7.97 9.55 13.15
CA CYS A 60 7.89 8.28 12.44
C CYS A 60 6.64 7.54 12.91
N ILE A 61 5.66 7.38 12.01
CA ILE A 61 4.40 6.69 12.31
C ILE A 61 4.45 5.30 11.65
N ASP A 62 4.44 4.27 12.48
CA ASP A 62 4.61 2.89 12.02
C ASP A 62 3.55 2.48 11.00
N PHE A 63 4.02 1.93 9.87
CA PHE A 63 3.17 1.22 8.94
C PHE A 63 3.27 -0.26 9.24
N SER A 64 2.11 -0.92 9.32
CA SER A 64 2.09 -2.35 9.61
C SER A 64 2.53 -3.13 8.38
N LEU A 65 3.46 -4.07 8.59
CA LEU A 65 3.92 -5.08 7.64
C LEU A 65 3.32 -6.44 8.00
N GLU A 66 3.27 -7.37 7.05
CA GLU A 66 2.87 -8.77 7.33
C GLU A 66 3.88 -9.48 8.22
N SER A 67 5.17 -9.23 7.97
CA SER A 67 6.31 -9.75 8.71
C SER A 67 7.37 -8.66 8.82
N SER A 68 8.06 -8.61 9.96
CA SER A 68 9.26 -7.80 10.13
C SER A 68 10.53 -8.56 9.74
N ASP A 69 10.46 -9.85 9.44
CA ASP A 69 11.63 -10.62 8.99
C ASP A 69 11.83 -10.43 7.48
N LEU A 70 12.97 -9.86 7.08
CA LEU A 70 13.32 -9.66 5.68
C LEU A 70 13.32 -10.98 4.90
N CYS A 71 13.71 -12.08 5.54
CA CYS A 71 13.81 -13.41 4.93
C CYS A 71 12.44 -14.01 4.59
N THR A 72 11.34 -13.40 5.07
CA THR A 72 9.98 -13.71 4.59
C THR A 72 9.77 -13.26 3.14
N TYR A 73 10.53 -12.26 2.67
CA TYR A 73 10.34 -11.62 1.37
C TYR A 73 11.45 -11.90 0.35
N VAL A 74 12.62 -12.33 0.82
CA VAL A 74 13.79 -12.67 -0.01
C VAL A 74 14.47 -13.93 0.51
N SER A 75 15.25 -14.60 -0.34
CA SER A 75 16.04 -15.76 0.10
C SER A 75 17.23 -15.32 0.95
N CYS A 76 17.29 -15.84 2.17
CA CYS A 76 18.42 -15.69 3.09
C CYS A 76 19.29 -16.96 3.13
N PRO A 77 20.57 -16.85 3.54
CA PRO A 77 21.27 -15.62 3.94
C PRO A 77 21.53 -14.67 2.75
N LEU A 78 21.58 -13.37 3.03
CA LEU A 78 21.99 -12.37 2.05
C LEU A 78 23.48 -12.53 1.76
N GLN A 79 23.82 -12.55 0.48
CA GLN A 79 25.15 -12.83 -0.03
C GLN A 79 25.79 -11.56 -0.53
N PHE A 80 27.10 -11.43 -0.30
CA PHE A 80 27.91 -10.34 -0.81
C PHE A 80 27.74 -10.17 -2.33
N ASN A 81 27.57 -8.93 -2.77
CA ASN A 81 27.37 -8.52 -4.16
C ASN A 81 26.20 -9.18 -4.90
N LYS A 82 25.15 -9.60 -4.17
CA LYS A 82 23.91 -10.10 -4.80
C LYS A 82 22.79 -9.07 -4.75
N GLN A 83 21.97 -9.06 -5.80
CA GLN A 83 20.75 -8.29 -5.87
C GLN A 83 19.54 -9.13 -5.46
N TYR A 84 18.61 -8.48 -4.79
CA TYR A 84 17.39 -9.05 -4.23
C TYR A 84 16.19 -8.25 -4.71
N LYS A 85 15.08 -8.95 -4.93
CA LYS A 85 13.78 -8.35 -5.27
C LYS A 85 12.79 -8.79 -4.22
N MET A 86 12.14 -7.84 -3.57
CA MET A 86 11.08 -8.12 -2.60
C MET A 86 9.77 -7.48 -3.02
N LYS A 87 8.68 -8.17 -2.69
CA LYS A 87 7.31 -7.70 -2.87
C LYS A 87 6.65 -7.60 -1.51
N LEU A 88 6.25 -6.38 -1.14
CA LEU A 88 5.76 -6.05 0.19
C LEU A 88 4.33 -5.60 0.15
N ASN A 89 3.55 -6.12 1.09
CA ASN A 89 2.19 -5.72 1.38
C ASN A 89 2.21 -4.71 2.53
N VAL A 90 1.93 -3.44 2.23
CA VAL A 90 1.92 -2.35 3.22
C VAL A 90 0.50 -2.02 3.60
N PHE A 91 0.22 -2.03 4.89
CA PHE A 91 -1.09 -1.74 5.47
C PHE A 91 -1.14 -0.33 6.03
N ILE A 92 -1.89 0.55 5.35
CA ILE A 92 -2.10 1.94 5.76
C ILE A 92 -3.48 2.07 6.38
N LYS A 93 -3.56 2.57 7.61
CA LYS A 93 -4.83 2.79 8.32
C LYS A 93 -5.68 3.86 7.60
N THR A 94 -7.01 3.73 7.56
CA THR A 94 -7.84 4.72 6.84
C THR A 94 -8.01 6.07 7.53
N TYR A 95 -7.46 6.29 8.73
CA TYR A 95 -7.52 7.62 9.36
C TYR A 95 -6.61 8.63 8.65
N TRP A 96 -5.64 8.14 7.87
CA TRP A 96 -4.76 8.97 7.07
C TRP A 96 -5.59 9.67 5.98
N GLN A 97 -5.75 11.00 6.12
CA GLN A 97 -6.35 11.86 5.11
C GLN A 97 -5.37 12.06 3.94
N ASP A 98 -5.79 12.78 2.89
CA ASP A 98 -4.91 13.15 1.77
C ASP A 98 -3.64 13.82 2.31
N VAL A 99 -2.53 13.08 2.34
CA VAL A 99 -1.28 13.53 2.95
C VAL A 99 -0.09 13.03 2.16
N SER A 100 0.93 13.89 2.07
CA SER A 100 2.24 13.50 1.58
C SER A 100 3.12 13.11 2.76
N VAL A 101 3.64 11.89 2.74
CA VAL A 101 4.54 11.34 3.76
C VAL A 101 5.83 10.88 3.11
N THR A 102 6.92 10.88 3.86
CA THR A 102 8.14 10.21 3.42
C THR A 102 8.16 8.81 4.05
N ALA A 103 7.96 7.77 3.25
CA ALA A 103 8.10 6.40 3.72
C ALA A 103 9.58 6.11 4.00
N LYS A 104 9.92 5.88 5.25
CA LYS A 104 11.24 5.52 5.73
C LYS A 104 11.30 4.01 5.96
N TRP A 105 12.19 3.37 5.22
CA TRP A 105 12.48 1.95 5.29
C TRP A 105 13.81 1.73 5.97
N MET A 106 13.86 0.77 6.89
CA MET A 106 15.05 0.47 7.67
C MET A 106 15.29 -1.04 7.68
N LEU A 107 16.54 -1.44 7.46
CA LEU A 107 17.00 -2.81 7.65
C LEU A 107 17.97 -2.82 8.83
N GLU A 108 17.65 -3.62 9.83
CA GLU A 108 18.45 -3.78 11.06
C GLU A 108 18.96 -5.22 11.16
N ASP A 109 20.13 -5.42 11.74
CA ASP A 109 20.60 -6.76 12.07
C ASP A 109 20.09 -7.23 13.44
N ALA A 110 20.58 -8.38 13.91
CA ALA A 110 20.19 -8.95 15.19
C ALA A 110 20.67 -8.13 16.41
N SER A 111 21.70 -7.28 16.28
CA SER A 111 22.11 -6.35 17.35
C SER A 111 21.24 -5.08 17.37
N GLY A 112 20.36 -4.90 16.39
CA GLY A 112 19.58 -3.68 16.22
C GLY A 112 20.36 -2.57 15.52
N ASP A 113 21.53 -2.88 14.95
CA ASP A 113 22.31 -1.93 14.18
C ASP A 113 21.70 -1.77 12.80
N GLN A 114 21.44 -0.51 12.43
CA GLN A 114 20.91 -0.19 11.13
C GLN A 114 21.96 -0.43 10.03
N LYS A 115 21.63 -1.33 9.08
CA LYS A 115 22.47 -1.64 7.90
C LYS A 115 22.05 -0.90 6.64
N ALA A 116 20.75 -0.60 6.52
CA ALA A 116 20.24 0.29 5.48
C ALA A 116 19.13 1.20 5.99
N CYS A 117 19.06 2.36 5.36
CA CYS A 117 17.97 3.31 5.47
C CYS A 117 17.65 3.87 4.09
N PHE A 118 16.40 3.82 3.66
CA PHE A 118 15.98 4.47 2.43
C PHE A 118 14.65 5.19 2.57
N TYR A 119 14.49 6.25 1.80
CA TYR A 119 13.36 7.16 1.87
C TYR A 119 12.66 7.21 0.53
N LEU A 120 11.33 7.10 0.56
CA LEU A 120 10.49 7.19 -0.63
C LEU A 120 9.36 8.20 -0.38
N PRO A 121 9.19 9.23 -1.23
CA PRO A 121 8.03 10.10 -1.13
C PRO A 121 6.77 9.32 -1.51
N VAL A 122 5.76 9.34 -0.64
CA VAL A 122 4.48 8.66 -0.84
C VAL A 122 3.34 9.64 -0.63
N VAL A 123 2.39 9.68 -1.56
CA VAL A 123 1.15 10.44 -1.42
C VAL A 123 0.03 9.47 -1.09
N ILE A 124 -0.47 9.55 0.14
CA ILE A 124 -1.66 8.82 0.57
C ILE A 124 -2.87 9.63 0.10
N LYS A 125 -3.74 9.02 -0.70
CA LYS A 125 -5.02 9.60 -1.10
C LYS A 125 -6.14 8.84 -0.42
N SER A 126 -7.06 9.59 0.18
CA SER A 126 -8.32 9.07 0.68
C SER A 126 -9.10 8.42 -0.47
N PRO A 127 -9.93 7.40 -0.18
CA PRO A 127 -10.76 6.81 -1.20
C PRO A 127 -11.78 7.88 -1.60
N THR A 128 -11.75 8.32 -2.85
CA THR A 128 -12.84 9.12 -3.41
C THR A 128 -14.12 8.31 -3.20
N LYS A 129 -15.07 8.85 -2.43
CA LYS A 129 -16.42 8.27 -2.40
C LYS A 129 -16.86 8.19 -3.86
N LYS A 130 -17.10 6.98 -4.36
CA LYS A 130 -17.79 6.81 -5.65
C LYS A 130 -19.05 7.69 -5.55
N PRO A 131 -19.37 8.56 -6.51
CA PRO A 131 -20.56 9.38 -6.43
C PRO A 131 -21.73 8.44 -6.18
N GLU A 132 -22.36 8.62 -5.02
CA GLU A 132 -23.56 7.90 -4.66
C GLU A 132 -24.58 8.28 -5.72
N TYR A 133 -25.03 7.30 -6.51
CA TYR A 133 -26.11 7.50 -7.45
C TYR A 133 -27.34 7.85 -6.62
N THR A 134 -27.62 9.14 -6.45
CA THR A 134 -28.96 9.62 -6.14
C THR A 134 -29.81 9.20 -7.32
N PRO A 135 -30.79 8.29 -7.15
CA PRO A 135 -31.78 8.08 -8.18
C PRO A 135 -32.50 9.41 -8.34
N GLU A 136 -32.30 10.07 -9.47
CA GLU A 136 -33.15 11.19 -9.83
C GLU A 136 -34.58 10.65 -9.88
N THR A 137 -35.40 11.08 -8.92
CA THR A 137 -36.86 10.92 -8.94
C THR A 137 -37.42 11.79 -10.05
N GLY A 138 -37.09 11.46 -11.30
CA GLY A 138 -37.77 11.99 -12.47
C GLY A 138 -39.06 11.21 -12.68
N PRO A 139 -40.20 11.88 -12.96
CA PRO A 139 -41.44 11.19 -13.25
C PRO A 139 -41.27 10.29 -14.49
N PRO A 140 -41.92 9.10 -14.52
CA PRO A 140 -41.75 8.14 -15.60
C PRO A 140 -42.13 8.79 -16.94
N LYS A 141 -41.17 8.84 -17.87
CA LYS A 141 -41.43 9.21 -19.27
C LYS A 141 -42.45 8.23 -19.84
N LYS A 142 -43.65 8.75 -20.14
CA LYS A 142 -44.73 8.02 -20.80
C LYS A 142 -44.19 7.40 -22.10
N PRO A 143 -44.41 6.09 -22.35
CA PRO A 143 -43.98 5.47 -23.59
C PRO A 143 -44.68 6.18 -24.78
N PRO A 144 -43.97 6.42 -25.88
CA PRO A 144 -44.57 6.99 -27.07
C PRO A 144 -45.67 6.05 -27.60
N GLN A 145 -46.89 6.59 -27.74
CA GLN A 145 -47.99 5.90 -28.39
C GLN A 145 -47.61 5.61 -29.86
N PRO A 146 -47.85 4.38 -30.36
CA PRO A 146 -47.66 4.11 -31.77
C PRO A 146 -48.70 4.89 -32.60
N LEU A 147 -48.18 5.68 -33.54
CA LEU A 147 -48.96 6.41 -34.53
C LEU A 147 -49.68 5.39 -35.41
N ALA A 148 -50.99 5.27 -35.26
CA ALA A 148 -51.82 4.46 -36.14
C ALA A 148 -51.64 4.93 -37.59
N LYS A 149 -51.14 4.05 -38.46
CA LYS A 149 -51.15 4.27 -39.91
C LYS A 149 -52.60 4.27 -40.38
N ALA A 150 -53.06 5.43 -40.83
CA ALA A 150 -54.25 5.55 -41.63
C ALA A 150 -53.95 5.10 -43.08
N LEU A 151 -54.78 4.19 -43.57
CA LEU A 151 -55.32 4.08 -44.94
C LEU A 151 -54.42 4.45 -46.13
N LEU A 152 -54.11 3.44 -46.96
CA LEU A 152 -54.56 3.31 -48.35
C LEU A 152 -54.39 1.86 -48.82
#